data_AF-W1TZ33-F1
#
_entry.id   AF-W1TZ33-F1
#
_cell.length_a   1.000
_cell.length_b   1.000
_cell.length_c   1.000
_cell.angle_alpha   90.00
_cell.angle_beta   90.00
_cell.angle_gamma   90.00
#
_symmetry.space_group_name_H-M   'P 1'
#
loop_
_entity.id
_entity.type
_entity.pdbx_description
1 polymer ?
#
loop_
_entity_poly.entity_id
_entity_poly.type
_entity_poly.pdbx_seq_one_letter_code
_entity_poly.pdbx_strand_id
1 'polypeptide(L)'
;GKGIVIVVNKWDTLEKDNKTMQNWEADIRDQFQYLSYAPIVFVSALTKQRLHQLPGMIKRISQSQNTRIPSAVLNDVNTGTPAR
;
A
#
# COMPACT_ATOMS: atom_id res chain seq x y z
N GLY A 1 4.72 -14.64 -0.27
CA GLY A 1 4.67 -13.47 -1.17
C GLY A 1 5.75 -12.49 -0.78
N LYS A 2 6.23 -11.66 -1.72
CA LYS A 2 7.14 -10.54 -1.41
C LYS A 2 6.30 -9.31 -1.07
N GLY A 3 6.75 -8.48 -0.12
CA GLY A 3 6.14 -7.18 0.12
C GLY A 3 6.37 -6.24 -1.07
N ILE A 4 5.31 -5.66 -1.60
CA ILE A 4 5.35 -4.76 -2.76
C ILE A 4 4.79 -3.39 -2.35
N VAL A 5 5.41 -2.32 -2.85
CA VAL A 5 4.95 -0.94 -2.75
C VAL A 5 5.07 -0.28 -4.12
N ILE A 6 4.06 0.48 -4.52
CA ILE A 6 4.07 1.24 -5.76
C ILE A 6 4.40 2.68 -5.41
N VAL A 7 5.46 3.23 -6.02
CA VAL A 7 5.90 4.61 -5.78
C VAL A 7 5.80 5.41 -7.07
N VAL A 8 4.93 6.42 -7.07
CA VAL A 8 4.78 7.37 -8.17
C VAL A 8 5.67 8.57 -7.87
N ASN A 9 6.78 8.68 -8.58
CA ASN A 9 7.74 9.77 -8.41
C ASN A 9 7.40 10.98 -9.30
N LYS A 10 8.10 12.11 -9.08
CA LYS A 10 7.91 13.39 -9.79
C LYS A 10 6.52 13.98 -9.59
N TRP A 11 5.88 13.68 -8.46
CA TRP A 11 4.54 14.16 -8.21
C TRP A 11 4.45 15.69 -8.19
N ASP A 12 5.54 16.40 -7.93
CA ASP A 12 5.64 17.86 -7.96
C ASP A 12 5.41 18.48 -9.36
N THR A 13 5.67 17.75 -10.45
CA THR A 13 5.64 18.33 -11.81
C THR A 13 4.26 18.32 -12.46
N LEU A 14 3.27 17.68 -11.82
CA LEU A 14 1.90 17.62 -12.31
C LEU A 14 1.08 18.79 -11.75
N GLU A 15 0.39 19.52 -12.62
CA GLU A 15 -0.74 20.34 -12.22
C GLU A 15 -1.87 19.42 -11.74
N LYS A 16 -2.38 19.67 -10.54
CA LYS A 16 -3.32 18.77 -9.85
C LYS A 16 -4.63 19.48 -9.65
N ASP A 17 -5.71 18.77 -9.98
CA ASP A 17 -7.05 19.07 -9.49
C ASP A 17 -7.44 18.11 -8.35
N ASN A 18 -8.67 18.27 -7.82
CA ASN A 18 -9.18 17.40 -6.76
C ASN A 18 -9.32 15.92 -7.16
N LYS A 19 -9.28 15.57 -8.46
CA LYS A 19 -9.50 14.21 -8.98
C LYS A 19 -8.23 13.53 -9.49
N THR A 20 -7.17 14.29 -9.74
CA THR A 20 -5.93 13.81 -10.37
C THR A 20 -5.35 12.63 -9.60
N MET A 21 -5.33 12.70 -8.27
CA MET A 21 -4.83 11.61 -7.43
C MET A 21 -5.68 10.34 -7.55
N GLN A 22 -7.01 10.47 -7.56
CA GLN A 22 -7.93 9.34 -7.66
C GLN A 22 -7.86 8.67 -9.02
N ASN A 23 -7.77 9.46 -10.10
CA ASN A 23 -7.63 8.94 -11.45
C ASN A 23 -6.32 8.16 -11.61
N TRP A 24 -5.20 8.73 -11.16
CA TRP A 24 -3.91 8.02 -11.16
C TRP A 24 -3.95 6.73 -10.35
N GLU A 25 -4.62 6.75 -9.19
CA GLU A 25 -4.79 5.53 -8.40
C GLU A 25 -5.62 4.48 -9.16
N ALA A 26 -6.74 4.88 -9.75
CA ALA A 26 -7.61 4.01 -10.53
C ALA A 26 -6.86 3.39 -11.73
N ASP A 27 -6.13 4.21 -12.48
CA ASP A 27 -5.34 3.77 -13.63
C ASP A 27 -4.26 2.76 -13.20
N ILE A 28 -3.54 3.03 -12.10
CA ILE A 28 -2.55 2.09 -11.56
C ILE A 28 -3.23 0.79 -11.12
N ARG A 29 -4.41 0.85 -10.48
CA ARG A 29 -5.13 -0.35 -10.05
C ARG A 29 -5.64 -1.17 -11.23
N ASP A 30 -6.08 -0.52 -12.29
CA ASP A 30 -6.53 -1.17 -13.52
C ASP A 30 -5.38 -1.85 -14.26
N GLN A 31 -4.20 -1.21 -14.34
CA GLN A 31 -3.02 -1.80 -14.97
C GLN A 31 -2.37 -2.90 -14.10
N PHE A 32 -2.43 -2.77 -12.77
CA PHE A 32 -1.79 -3.67 -11.81
C PHE A 32 -2.82 -4.40 -10.93
N GLN A 33 -3.80 -5.06 -11.55
CA GLN A 33 -4.91 -5.74 -10.85
C GLN A 33 -4.43 -6.78 -9.82
N TYR A 34 -3.31 -7.46 -10.10
CA TYR A 34 -2.70 -8.46 -9.22
C TYR A 34 -1.97 -7.86 -8.00
N LEU A 35 -1.82 -6.53 -7.95
CA LEU A 35 -1.18 -5.79 -6.85
C LEU A 35 -2.20 -4.93 -6.07
N SER A 36 -3.47 -5.34 -6.04
CA SER A 36 -4.53 -4.65 -5.28
C SER A 36 -4.19 -4.47 -3.78
N TYR A 37 -3.37 -5.35 -3.21
CA TYR A 37 -2.90 -5.25 -1.82
C TYR A 37 -1.71 -4.29 -1.63
N ALA A 38 -1.01 -3.91 -2.70
CA ALA A 38 0.15 -3.04 -2.59
C ALA A 38 -0.28 -1.59 -2.34
N PRO A 39 0.29 -0.89 -1.34
CA PRO A 39 0.05 0.53 -1.15
C PRO A 39 0.70 1.35 -2.28
N ILE A 40 0.00 2.41 -2.71
CA ILE A 40 0.46 3.37 -3.73
C ILE A 40 0.84 4.67 -3.02
N VAL A 41 2.05 5.18 -3.26
CA VAL A 41 2.52 6.43 -2.65
C VAL A 41 3.09 7.38 -3.69
N PHE A 42 2.61 8.62 -3.63
CA PHE A 42 3.04 9.71 -4.48
C PHE A 42 4.14 10.51 -3.78
N VAL A 43 5.30 10.64 -4.42
CA VAL A 43 6.50 11.29 -3.88
C VAL A 43 7.13 12.24 -4.90
N SER A 44 7.95 13.15 -4.40
CA SER A 44 8.88 13.94 -5.21
C SER A 44 10.29 13.78 -4.67
N ALA A 45 11.16 13.15 -5.44
CA ALA A 45 12.57 13.04 -5.09
C ALA A 45 13.28 14.41 -5.10
N LEU A 46 12.86 15.30 -6.00
CA LEU A 46 13.46 16.62 -6.20
C LEU A 46 13.18 17.56 -5.03
N THR A 47 11.91 17.67 -4.63
CA THR A 47 11.48 18.53 -3.52
C THR A 47 11.56 17.83 -2.15
N LYS A 48 11.95 16.54 -2.14
CA LYS A 48 11.93 15.64 -0.98
C LYS A 48 10.53 15.46 -0.36
N GLN A 49 9.47 15.81 -1.08
CA GLN A 49 8.10 15.66 -0.61
C GLN A 49 7.78 14.18 -0.35
N ARG A 50 7.29 13.89 0.87
CA ARG A 50 6.81 12.56 1.33
C ARG A 50 7.85 11.43 1.35
N LEU A 51 9.12 11.68 0.99
CA LEU A 51 10.19 10.68 1.08
C LEU A 51 10.42 10.17 2.52
N HIS A 52 10.23 11.02 3.53
CA HIS A 52 10.40 10.66 4.93
C HIS A 52 9.46 9.53 5.40
N GLN A 53 8.36 9.30 4.69
CA GLN A 53 7.37 8.27 5.02
C GLN A 53 7.74 6.89 4.47
N LEU A 54 8.62 6.84 3.45
CA LEU A 54 9.01 5.59 2.79
C LEU A 54 9.67 4.59 3.74
N PRO A 55 10.66 4.95 4.58
CA PRO A 55 11.31 3.98 5.45
C PRO A 55 10.32 3.32 6.43
N GLY A 56 9.40 4.10 7.00
CA GLY A 56 8.37 3.60 7.91
C GLY A 56 7.40 2.64 7.21
N MET A 57 6.99 2.98 5.99
CA MET A 57 6.10 2.12 5.21
C MET A 57 6.78 0.83 4.76
N ILE A 58 8.04 0.88 4.31
CA ILE A 58 8.83 -0.30 3.96
C ILE A 58 8.94 -1.24 5.17
N LYS A 59 9.20 -0.69 6.36
CA LYS A 59 9.25 -1.47 7.61
C LYS A 59 7.92 -2.15 7.90
N ARG A 60 6.78 -1.45 7.74
CA ARG A 60 5.44 -2.03 7.94
C ARG A 60 5.12 -3.14 6.95
N ILE A 61 5.47 -2.97 5.68
CA ILE A 61 5.26 -3.99 4.64
C ILE A 61 6.10 -5.23 4.93
N SER A 62 7.37 -5.04 5.31
CA SER A 62 8.26 -6.13 5.73
C SER A 62 7.72 -6.89 6.95
N GLN A 63 7.21 -6.17 7.96
CA GLN A 63 6.56 -6.79 9.12
C GLN A 63 5.32 -7.58 8.73
N SER A 64 4.44 -7.00 7.90
CA SER A 64 3.21 -7.66 7.42
C SER A 64 3.53 -8.93 6.63
N GLN A 65 4.58 -8.92 5.81
CA GLN A 65 5.05 -10.10 5.09
C GLN A 65 5.55 -11.21 6.03
N ASN A 66 6.22 -10.84 7.12
CA ASN A 66 6.79 -11.80 8.09
C ASN A 66 5.82 -12.18 9.21
N THR A 67 4.59 -11.67 9.20
CA THR A 67 3.59 -11.98 10.24
C THR A 67 3.03 -13.39 9.99
N ARG A 68 3.30 -14.29 10.93
CA ARG A 68 2.68 -15.62 10.98
C ARG A 68 1.41 -15.55 11.82
N ILE A 69 0.25 -15.69 11.19
CA ILE A 69 -1.03 -15.69 11.90
C ILE A 69 -1.26 -17.08 12.52
N PRO A 70 -1.50 -17.20 13.85
CA PRO A 70 -1.84 -18.47 14.48
C PRO A 70 -3.15 -19.05 13.93
N SER A 71 -3.19 -20.35 13.72
CA SER A 71 -4.33 -21.06 13.11
C SER A 71 -5.64 -20.89 13.87
N ALA A 72 -5.59 -20.71 15.19
CA ALA A 72 -6.77 -20.50 16.03
C ALA A 72 -7.51 -19.19 15.68
N VAL A 73 -6.77 -18.12 15.39
CA VAL A 73 -7.35 -16.81 15.01
C VAL A 73 -7.96 -16.87 13.60
N LEU A 74 -7.34 -17.63 12.69
CA LEU A 74 -7.86 -17.82 11.33
C LEU A 74 -9.21 -18.55 11.31
N ASN A 75 -9.40 -19.53 12.19
CA ASN A 75 -10.66 -20.27 12.28
C ASN A 75 -11.80 -19.42 12.89
N ASP A 76 -11.49 -18.54 13.84
CA ASP A 76 -12.47 -17.65 14.46
C ASP A 76 -13.10 -16.68 13.44
N VAL A 77 -12.26 -16.11 12.56
CA VAL A 77 -12.71 -15.17 11.50
C VAL A 77 -13.59 -15.87 10.46
N ASN A 78 -13.31 -17.14 10.16
CA ASN A 78 -14.07 -17.90 9.15
C ASN A 78 -15.38 -18.49 9.69
N THR A 79 -15.47 -18.77 11.00
CA THR A 79 -16.63 -19.49 11.58
C THR A 79 -17.58 -18.55 12.34
N GLY A 80 -17.24 -17.27 12.51
CA GLY A 80 -18.10 -16.26 13.14
C GLY A 80 -18.48 -16.57 14.59
N THR A 81 -17.81 -17.51 15.23
CA THR A 81 -18.08 -17.92 16.62
C THR A 81 -16.87 -17.48 17.43
N PRO A 82 -16.98 -16.48 18.32
CA PRO A 82 -15.88 -16.11 19.18
C PRO A 82 -15.59 -17.26 20.13
N ALA A 83 -14.33 -17.71 20.17
CA ALA A 83 -13.86 -18.70 21.13
C ALA A 83 -14.28 -18.29 22.55
N ARG A 84 -15.01 -19.18 23.24
CA ARG A 84 -15.35 -19.06 24.66
C ARG A 84 -14.13 -19.27 25.54
#